data_AF-A0A1Q9PAR1-F1
#
_entry.id   AF-A0A1Q9PAR1-F1
#
_cell.length_a   1.000
_cell.length_b   1.000
_cell.length_c   1.000
_cell.angle_alpha   90.00
_cell.angle_beta   90.00
_cell.angle_gamma   90.00
#
_symmetry.space_group_name_H-M   'P 1'
#
loop_
_entity.id
_entity.type
_entity.pdbx_description
1 polymer ?
#
loop_
_entity_poly.entity_id
_entity_poly.type
_entity_poly.pdbx_seq_one_letter_code
_entity_poly.pdbx_strand_id
1 'polypeptide(L)'
;MGRVLGTMNEYAILMKLLTRSGDPIGAGVDDMLDALGLPEDLGREVLFRRLSELHSRLEPVGLTIKHNPVSSVFYVDTLHQSKMEQGGSMLPDRLAATLLIVITLAYQEGGWVSFDRVREFRKKSLRGVMEDLRELQNQGYIEIDQAEKRVRLGMRVPFEIDYEAFFRELVAEK
;
A
#
# COMPACT_ATOMS: atom_id res chain seq x y z
N MET A 1 39.45 -13.68 -6.82
CA MET A 1 38.42 -13.90 -7.86
C MET A 1 37.30 -14.74 -7.24
N GLY A 2 36.05 -14.26 -7.27
CA GLY A 2 34.87 -15.04 -6.83
C GLY A 2 33.98 -14.35 -5.79
N ARG A 3 33.18 -13.36 -6.19
CA ARG A 3 32.08 -12.82 -5.37
C ARG A 3 30.96 -12.15 -6.19
N VAL A 4 30.73 -12.63 -7.42
CA VAL A 4 29.72 -12.05 -8.34
C VAL A 4 28.49 -12.96 -8.52
N LEU A 5 28.57 -14.23 -8.10
CA LEU A 5 27.50 -15.22 -8.33
C LEU A 5 26.37 -15.20 -7.27
N GLY A 6 26.58 -14.61 -6.08
CA GLY A 6 25.55 -14.54 -5.03
C GLY A 6 24.52 -13.44 -5.23
N THR A 7 24.97 -12.23 -5.55
CA THR A 7 24.11 -11.03 -5.65
C THR A 7 23.14 -11.08 -6.82
N MET A 8 23.53 -11.70 -7.94
CA MET A 8 22.66 -11.83 -9.12
C MET A 8 21.47 -12.77 -8.87
N ASN A 9 21.65 -13.78 -8.01
CA ASN A 9 20.58 -14.69 -7.60
C ASN A 9 19.60 -14.01 -6.63
N GLU A 10 20.12 -13.24 -5.67
CA GLU A 10 19.34 -12.53 -4.66
C GLU A 10 18.40 -11.48 -5.28
N TYR A 11 18.88 -10.68 -6.23
CA TYR A 11 18.01 -9.73 -6.93
C TYR A 11 16.98 -10.43 -7.84
N ALA A 12 17.31 -11.57 -8.42
CA ALA A 12 16.34 -12.36 -9.18
C ALA A 12 15.22 -12.92 -8.27
N ILE A 13 15.57 -13.36 -7.06
CA ILE A 13 14.60 -13.78 -6.03
C ILE A 13 13.72 -12.59 -5.63
N LEU A 14 14.31 -11.45 -5.30
CA LEU A 14 13.56 -10.24 -4.95
C LEU A 14 12.64 -9.80 -6.09
N MET A 15 13.13 -9.72 -7.33
CA MET A 15 12.29 -9.38 -8.48
C MET A 15 11.12 -10.34 -8.66
N LYS A 16 11.34 -11.66 -8.50
CA LYS A 16 10.26 -12.65 -8.58
C LYS A 16 9.20 -12.45 -7.48
N LEU A 17 9.63 -12.08 -6.28
CA LEU A 17 8.73 -11.82 -5.15
C LEU A 17 7.97 -10.51 -5.31
N LEU A 18 8.67 -9.43 -5.66
CA LEU A 18 8.10 -8.09 -5.82
C LEU A 18 7.19 -7.95 -7.05
N THR A 19 7.32 -8.85 -8.04
CA THR A 19 6.44 -8.93 -9.23
C THR A 19 5.38 -10.03 -9.13
N ARG A 20 5.24 -10.67 -7.97
CA ARG A 20 4.20 -11.69 -7.72
C ARG A 20 2.82 -11.07 -7.98
N SER A 21 2.07 -11.68 -8.89
CA SER A 21 0.65 -11.38 -9.14
C SER A 21 -0.23 -12.30 -8.29
N GLY A 22 -1.35 -11.77 -7.78
CA GLY A 22 -2.27 -12.51 -6.90
C GLY A 22 -2.62 -11.74 -5.63
N ASP A 23 -3.19 -12.40 -4.63
CA ASP A 23 -3.42 -11.83 -3.30
C ASP A 23 -2.44 -12.47 -2.29
N PRO A 24 -1.44 -11.74 -1.76
CA PRO A 24 -1.12 -10.33 -2.02
C PRO A 24 -0.26 -10.12 -3.28
N ILE A 25 -0.37 -8.93 -3.89
CA ILE A 25 0.56 -8.47 -4.94
C ILE A 25 1.86 -8.03 -4.27
N GLY A 26 2.98 -8.62 -4.68
CA GLY A 26 4.30 -8.38 -4.07
C GLY A 26 4.63 -9.35 -2.93
N ALA A 27 5.48 -8.90 -1.99
CA ALA A 27 5.95 -9.73 -0.88
C ALA A 27 6.20 -8.94 0.41
N GLY A 28 5.89 -9.57 1.54
CA GLY A 28 6.20 -9.04 2.87
C GLY A 28 7.69 -9.14 3.21
N VAL A 29 8.10 -8.48 4.29
CA VAL A 29 9.48 -8.54 4.80
C VAL A 29 9.88 -9.98 5.14
N ASP A 30 9.02 -10.71 5.86
CA ASP A 30 9.34 -12.06 6.34
C ASP A 30 9.44 -13.04 5.16
N ASP A 31 8.53 -12.98 4.18
CA ASP A 31 8.62 -13.73 2.92
C ASP A 31 9.96 -13.52 2.18
N MET A 32 10.46 -12.28 2.17
CA MET A 32 11.72 -11.95 1.52
C MET A 32 12.94 -12.41 2.33
N LEU A 33 12.89 -12.35 3.66
CA LEU A 33 13.95 -12.86 4.52
C LEU A 33 14.08 -14.38 4.38
N ASP A 34 12.97 -15.09 4.43
CA ASP A 34 12.90 -16.54 4.25
C ASP A 34 13.47 -16.97 2.90
N ALA A 35 13.03 -16.31 1.83
CA ALA A 35 13.49 -16.63 0.47
C ALA A 35 14.97 -16.34 0.24
N LEU A 36 15.55 -15.39 0.98
CA LEU A 36 16.97 -15.06 0.94
C LEU A 36 17.80 -15.84 1.96
N GLY A 37 17.18 -16.64 2.82
CA GLY A 37 17.85 -17.36 3.91
C GLY A 37 18.50 -16.43 4.93
N LEU A 38 17.91 -15.25 5.16
CA LEU A 38 18.42 -14.25 6.09
C LEU A 38 17.78 -14.41 7.47
N PRO A 39 18.55 -14.25 8.57
CA PRO A 39 18.00 -14.33 9.93
C PRO A 39 17.09 -13.13 10.24
N GLU A 40 16.02 -13.31 11.02
CA GLU A 40 15.04 -12.25 11.30
C GLU A 40 15.65 -11.00 11.95
N ASP A 41 16.59 -11.18 12.88
CA ASP A 41 17.11 -10.08 13.72
C ASP A 41 18.12 -9.17 12.99
N LEU A 42 19.01 -9.76 12.17
CA LEU A 42 20.09 -9.06 11.45
C LEU A 42 19.84 -8.97 9.94
N GLY A 43 18.91 -9.77 9.42
CA GLY A 43 18.60 -9.86 8.00
C GLY A 43 17.78 -8.69 7.48
N ARG A 44 17.01 -8.01 8.34
CA ARG A 44 16.18 -6.86 7.95
C ARG A 44 17.02 -5.70 7.39
N GLU A 45 18.09 -5.32 8.07
CA GLU A 45 18.99 -4.26 7.57
C GLU A 45 19.61 -4.64 6.22
N VAL A 46 20.03 -5.91 6.08
CA VAL A 46 20.59 -6.44 4.84
C VAL A 46 19.55 -6.44 3.73
N LEU A 47 18.31 -6.84 4.01
CA LEU A 47 17.19 -6.83 3.07
C LEU A 47 16.88 -5.41 2.61
N PHE A 48 16.74 -4.45 3.52
CA PHE A 48 16.44 -3.06 3.14
C PHE A 48 17.56 -2.44 2.30
N ARG A 49 18.82 -2.69 2.64
CA ARG A 49 19.94 -2.25 1.79
C ARG A 49 19.84 -2.84 0.38
N ARG A 50 19.51 -4.13 0.26
CA ARG A 50 19.33 -4.80 -1.04
C ARG A 50 18.13 -4.26 -1.82
N LEU A 51 17.03 -3.96 -1.14
CA LEU A 51 15.85 -3.33 -1.76
C LEU A 51 16.19 -1.93 -2.27
N SER A 52 16.92 -1.11 -1.51
CA SER A 52 17.39 0.20 -1.97
C SER A 52 18.32 0.08 -3.17
N GLU A 53 19.30 -0.84 -3.14
CA GLU A 53 20.20 -1.08 -4.27
C GLU A 53 19.44 -1.57 -5.52
N LEU A 54 18.43 -2.43 -5.35
CA LEU A 54 17.58 -2.89 -6.45
C LEU A 54 16.72 -1.75 -7.00
N HIS A 55 16.12 -0.94 -6.13
CA HIS A 55 15.34 0.23 -6.52
C HIS A 55 16.17 1.19 -7.39
N SER A 56 17.38 1.55 -6.98
CA SER A 56 18.26 2.43 -7.77
C SER A 56 18.67 1.84 -9.13
N ARG A 57 18.67 0.51 -9.28
CA ARG A 57 18.94 -0.16 -10.57
C ARG A 57 17.71 -0.20 -11.48
N LEU A 58 16.52 -0.17 -10.89
CA LEU A 58 15.23 -0.21 -11.58
C LEU A 58 14.78 1.18 -12.04
N GLU A 59 15.16 2.23 -11.31
CA GLU A 59 14.77 3.61 -11.61
C GLU A 59 15.09 4.05 -13.07
N PRO A 60 16.29 3.76 -13.65
CA PRO A 60 16.60 4.18 -15.03
C PRO A 60 15.73 3.51 -16.10
N VAL A 61 15.11 2.37 -15.80
CA VAL A 61 14.21 1.66 -16.73
C VAL A 61 12.73 1.98 -16.47
N GLY A 62 12.45 2.99 -15.63
CA GLY A 62 11.09 3.41 -15.35
C GLY A 62 10.38 2.54 -14.32
N LEU A 63 11.11 1.78 -13.50
CA LEU A 63 10.54 0.91 -12.47
C LEU A 63 10.90 1.41 -11.07
N THR A 64 9.96 1.31 -10.15
CA THR A 64 10.13 1.72 -8.74
C THR A 64 9.62 0.64 -7.80
N ILE A 65 10.29 0.46 -6.66
CA ILE A 65 9.81 -0.41 -5.59
C ILE A 65 8.99 0.45 -4.62
N LYS A 66 7.73 0.08 -4.40
CA LYS A 66 6.81 0.74 -3.47
C LYS A 66 6.47 -0.17 -2.29
N HIS A 67 6.07 0.44 -1.18
CA HIS A 67 5.58 -0.25 0.01
C HIS A 67 4.08 -0.01 0.18
N ASN A 68 3.31 -1.07 0.35
CA ASN A 68 1.90 -1.02 0.73
C ASN A 68 1.80 -1.21 2.26
N PRO A 69 1.51 -0.15 3.04
CA PRO A 69 1.45 -0.24 4.50
C PRO A 69 0.23 -1.03 5.02
N VAL A 70 -0.82 -1.21 4.20
CA VAL A 70 -2.04 -1.93 4.61
C VAL A 70 -1.80 -3.42 4.65
N SER A 71 -1.15 -3.96 3.61
CA SER A 71 -0.79 -5.37 3.54
C SER A 71 0.65 -5.67 3.98
N SER A 72 1.43 -4.63 4.35
CA SER A 72 2.84 -4.74 4.75
C SER A 72 3.71 -5.44 3.69
N VAL A 73 3.44 -5.19 2.41
CA VAL A 73 4.16 -5.80 1.27
C VAL A 73 4.87 -4.77 0.41
N PHE A 74 5.97 -5.18 -0.19
CA PHE A 74 6.69 -4.43 -1.21
C PHE A 74 6.34 -4.97 -2.60
N TYR A 75 6.24 -4.08 -3.59
CA TYR A 75 5.92 -4.44 -4.98
C TYR A 75 6.66 -3.54 -5.97
N VAL A 76 6.82 -4.03 -7.21
CA VAL A 76 7.36 -3.22 -8.33
C VAL A 76 6.22 -2.52 -9.07
N ASP A 77 6.40 -1.23 -9.32
CA ASP A 77 5.51 -0.37 -10.10
C ASP A 77 6.29 0.35 -11.21
N THR A 78 5.59 0.94 -12.16
CA THR A 78 6.17 1.77 -13.22
C THR A 78 6.07 3.25 -12.87
N LEU A 79 7.13 4.02 -13.09
CA LEU A 79 7.18 5.48 -12.88
C LEU A 79 6.14 6.25 -13.74
N HIS A 80 5.55 5.60 -14.75
CA HIS A 80 4.61 6.19 -15.70
C HIS A 80 3.11 6.00 -15.36
N GLN A 81 2.77 5.48 -14.18
CA GLN A 81 1.37 5.52 -13.71
C GLN A 81 0.95 6.86 -13.09
N SER A 82 1.75 7.93 -13.25
CA SER A 82 1.36 9.30 -12.85
C SER A 82 0.31 9.96 -13.75
N LYS A 83 -0.27 9.22 -14.70
CA LYS A 83 -1.54 9.54 -15.37
C LYS A 83 -2.28 8.24 -15.71
N MET A 84 -2.65 7.44 -14.71
CA MET A 84 -3.82 6.59 -14.93
C MET A 84 -4.97 7.51 -15.36
N GLU A 85 -5.58 7.13 -16.47
CA GLU A 85 -6.57 7.88 -17.22
C GLU A 85 -7.62 8.50 -16.29
N GLN A 86 -7.79 9.82 -16.34
CA GLN A 86 -8.93 10.56 -15.77
C GLN A 86 -10.27 10.20 -16.47
N GLY A 87 -10.44 8.95 -16.90
CA GLY A 87 -11.63 8.42 -17.56
C GLY A 87 -12.49 7.56 -16.63
N GLY A 88 -12.00 7.16 -15.45
CA GLY A 88 -12.80 6.50 -14.44
C GLY A 88 -13.54 7.53 -13.59
N SER A 89 -14.87 7.55 -13.67
CA SER A 89 -15.80 8.29 -12.79
C SER A 89 -15.13 8.79 -11.50
N MET A 90 -14.78 10.09 -11.47
CA MET A 90 -14.24 10.74 -10.28
C MET A 90 -15.18 10.45 -9.11
N LEU A 91 -14.67 9.87 -8.02
CA LEU A 91 -15.46 9.60 -6.82
C LEU A 91 -16.18 10.90 -6.42
N PRO A 92 -17.50 10.87 -6.13
CA PRO A 92 -18.19 12.03 -5.60
C PRO A 92 -17.45 12.56 -4.36
N ASP A 93 -17.34 13.89 -4.20
CA ASP A 93 -16.61 14.55 -3.10
C ASP A 93 -16.96 13.96 -1.72
N ARG A 94 -18.23 13.59 -1.55
CA ARG A 94 -18.72 12.93 -0.34
C ARG A 94 -17.97 11.63 -0.03
N LEU A 95 -17.79 10.78 -1.04
CA LEU A 95 -17.11 9.48 -0.93
C LEU A 95 -15.60 9.68 -0.85
N ALA A 96 -15.04 10.58 -1.64
CA ALA A 96 -13.61 10.91 -1.60
C ALA A 96 -13.19 11.36 -0.18
N ALA A 97 -13.97 12.25 0.45
CA ALA A 97 -13.67 12.71 1.80
C ALA A 97 -13.89 11.63 2.88
N THR A 98 -14.82 10.68 2.68
CA THR A 98 -14.98 9.52 3.58
C THR A 98 -13.81 8.54 3.41
N LEU A 99 -13.41 8.25 2.17
CA LEU A 99 -12.27 7.40 1.86
C LEU A 99 -10.97 7.98 2.41
N LEU A 100 -10.74 9.29 2.26
CA LEU A 100 -9.58 9.98 2.81
C LEU A 100 -9.48 9.80 4.32
N ILE A 101 -10.59 9.95 5.05
CA ILE A 101 -10.61 9.74 6.50
C ILE A 101 -10.30 8.30 6.87
N VAL A 102 -10.84 7.32 6.13
CA VAL A 102 -10.50 5.90 6.35
C VAL A 102 -9.02 5.65 6.07
N ILE A 103 -8.43 6.24 5.03
CA ILE A 103 -7.00 6.16 4.73
C ILE A 103 -6.17 6.73 5.88
N THR A 104 -6.49 7.93 6.35
CA THR A 104 -5.76 8.58 7.44
C THR A 104 -5.84 7.77 8.73
N LEU A 105 -7.03 7.30 9.11
CA LEU A 105 -7.22 6.55 10.34
C LEU A 105 -6.59 5.16 10.25
N ALA A 106 -6.73 4.47 9.12
CA ALA A 106 -6.10 3.16 8.92
C ALA A 106 -4.57 3.25 9.01
N TYR A 107 -3.99 4.35 8.49
CA TYR A 107 -2.57 4.62 8.61
C TYR A 107 -2.13 4.87 10.06
N GLN A 108 -2.95 5.59 10.85
CA GLN A 108 -2.66 5.89 12.25
C GLN A 108 -2.87 4.68 13.19
N GLU A 109 -3.85 3.84 12.89
CA GLU A 109 -4.34 2.77 13.78
C GLU A 109 -3.87 1.36 13.36
N GLY A 110 -3.17 1.23 12.23
CA GLY A 110 -2.63 -0.06 11.77
C GLY A 110 -3.65 -0.95 11.04
N GLY A 111 -4.55 -0.34 10.26
CA GLY A 111 -5.43 -1.05 9.32
C GLY A 111 -6.92 -0.89 9.60
N TRP A 112 -7.44 -1.56 10.63
CA TRP A 112 -8.88 -1.54 10.95
C TRP A 112 -9.26 -0.32 11.78
N VAL A 113 -10.35 0.34 11.38
CA VAL A 113 -10.86 1.58 11.98
C VAL A 113 -12.33 1.40 12.37
N SER A 114 -12.72 1.82 13.56
CA SER A 114 -14.13 1.73 13.99
C SER A 114 -15.04 2.72 13.25
N PHE A 115 -16.31 2.36 13.03
CA PHE A 115 -17.29 3.28 12.42
C PHE A 115 -17.48 4.56 13.24
N ASP A 116 -17.40 4.46 14.57
CA ASP A 116 -17.53 5.62 15.46
C ASP A 116 -16.39 6.62 15.24
N ARG A 117 -15.17 6.15 14.97
CA ARG A 117 -14.04 7.02 14.67
C ARG A 117 -14.17 7.71 13.32
N VAL A 118 -14.56 6.97 12.29
CA VAL A 118 -14.87 7.54 10.97
C VAL A 118 -15.97 8.60 11.09
N ARG A 119 -17.00 8.34 11.89
CA ARG A 119 -18.09 9.27 12.16
C ARG A 119 -17.63 10.54 12.85
N GLU A 120 -16.78 10.43 13.87
CA GLU A 120 -16.22 11.56 14.61
C GLU A 120 -15.45 12.49 13.67
N PHE A 121 -14.61 11.95 12.80
CA PHE A 121 -13.84 12.73 11.83
C PHE A 121 -14.73 13.34 10.72
N ARG A 122 -15.70 12.60 10.18
CA ARG A 122 -16.62 13.13 9.16
C ARG A 122 -17.63 14.14 9.71
N LYS A 123 -17.84 14.18 11.02
CA LYS A 123 -18.91 14.97 11.68
C LYS A 123 -20.28 14.73 11.03
N LYS A 124 -20.56 13.49 10.63
CA LYS A 124 -21.80 13.06 9.96
C LYS A 124 -22.59 12.10 10.86
N SER A 125 -23.87 11.90 10.60
CA SER A 125 -24.66 10.88 11.29
C SER A 125 -24.13 9.47 10.98
N LEU A 126 -24.30 8.53 11.91
CA LEU A 126 -23.87 7.14 11.69
C LEU A 126 -24.49 6.53 10.43
N ARG A 127 -25.78 6.79 10.19
CA ARG A 127 -26.48 6.34 8.98
C ARG A 127 -25.82 6.90 7.71
N GLY A 128 -25.53 8.20 7.68
CA GLY A 128 -24.89 8.83 6.54
C GLY A 128 -23.46 8.33 6.30
N VAL A 129 -22.72 8.00 7.35
CA VAL A 129 -21.39 7.36 7.22
C VAL A 129 -21.55 5.96 6.63
N MET A 130 -22.50 5.16 7.14
CA MET A 130 -22.72 3.80 6.65
C MET A 130 -23.17 3.75 5.18
N GLU A 131 -23.93 4.75 4.72
CA GLU A 131 -24.28 4.89 3.30
C GLU A 131 -23.02 5.10 2.45
N ASP A 132 -22.13 6.02 2.85
CA ASP A 132 -20.86 6.27 2.14
C ASP A 132 -19.96 5.03 2.17
N LEU A 133 -19.87 4.35 3.32
CA LEU A 133 -19.01 3.17 3.46
C LEU A 133 -19.51 2.03 2.58
N ARG A 134 -20.82 1.76 2.52
CA ARG A 134 -21.37 0.73 1.64
C ARG A 134 -21.10 1.03 0.17
N GLU A 135 -21.21 2.29 -0.23
CA GLU A 135 -20.93 2.70 -1.60
C GLU A 135 -19.45 2.53 -1.96
N LEU A 136 -18.54 2.91 -1.06
CA LEU A 136 -17.11 2.68 -1.22
C LEU A 136 -16.75 1.18 -1.24
N GLN A 137 -17.43 0.37 -0.43
CA GLN A 137 -17.26 -1.08 -0.42
C GLN A 137 -17.67 -1.70 -1.77
N ASN A 138 -18.82 -1.29 -2.31
CA ASN A 138 -19.29 -1.77 -3.62
C ASN A 138 -18.32 -1.44 -4.77
N GLN A 139 -17.55 -0.36 -4.61
CA GLN A 139 -16.53 0.05 -5.58
C GLN A 139 -15.14 -0.57 -5.32
N GLY A 140 -15.00 -1.40 -4.27
CA GLY A 140 -13.76 -2.10 -3.92
C GLY A 140 -12.73 -1.25 -3.16
N TYR A 141 -13.09 -0.04 -2.73
CA TYR A 141 -12.18 0.86 -2.03
C TYR A 141 -12.00 0.51 -0.55
N ILE A 142 -13.00 -0.13 0.08
CA ILE A 142 -12.92 -0.51 1.49
C ILE A 142 -13.56 -1.87 1.74
N GLU A 143 -13.22 -2.46 2.88
CA GLU A 143 -13.83 -3.67 3.40
C GLU A 143 -14.50 -3.38 4.74
N ILE A 144 -15.72 -3.89 4.91
CA ILE A 144 -16.53 -3.66 6.11
C ILE A 144 -16.71 -4.96 6.89
N ASP A 145 -16.38 -4.93 8.17
CA ASP A 145 -16.73 -5.95 9.15
C ASP A 145 -17.92 -5.43 9.98
N GLN A 146 -19.12 -5.96 9.69
CA GLN A 146 -20.35 -5.56 10.37
C GLN A 146 -20.45 -6.07 11.81
N ALA A 147 -19.79 -7.20 12.11
CA ALA A 147 -19.85 -7.81 13.44
C ALA A 147 -19.05 -6.95 14.44
N GLU A 148 -17.83 -6.60 14.06
CA GLU A 148 -16.92 -5.78 14.86
C GLU A 148 -17.07 -4.27 14.61
N LYS A 149 -18.03 -3.87 13.76
CA LYS A 149 -18.35 -2.47 13.41
C LYS A 149 -17.12 -1.64 13.00
N ARG A 150 -16.32 -2.21 12.11
CA ARG A 150 -15.04 -1.64 11.67
C ARG A 150 -14.87 -1.73 10.16
N VAL A 151 -14.01 -0.88 9.63
CA VAL A 151 -13.69 -0.74 8.21
C VAL A 151 -12.18 -0.73 8.03
N ARG A 152 -11.69 -1.28 6.92
CA ARG A 152 -10.31 -1.11 6.46
C ARG A 152 -10.27 -0.76 4.99
N LEU A 153 -9.09 -0.37 4.51
CA LEU A 153 -8.85 -0.16 3.09
C LEU A 153 -8.95 -1.48 2.33
N GLY A 154 -9.64 -1.44 1.20
CA GLY A 154 -9.76 -2.57 0.28
C GLY A 154 -8.60 -2.59 -0.70
N MET A 155 -8.47 -3.69 -1.44
CA MET A 155 -7.35 -3.94 -2.34
C MET A 155 -7.18 -2.89 -3.44
N ARG A 156 -8.21 -2.10 -3.78
CA ARG A 156 -8.16 -1.12 -4.88
C ARG A 156 -7.34 0.13 -4.54
N VAL A 157 -7.41 0.61 -3.30
CA VAL A 157 -6.82 1.90 -2.89
C VAL A 157 -5.30 1.94 -3.10
N PRO A 158 -4.53 0.89 -2.75
CA PRO A 158 -3.08 0.89 -2.94
C PRO A 158 -2.58 0.91 -4.39
N PHE A 159 -3.45 0.61 -5.37
CA PHE A 159 -3.11 0.70 -6.79
C PHE A 159 -3.48 2.05 -7.41
N GLU A 160 -4.40 2.80 -6.79
CA GLU A 160 -4.84 4.10 -7.27
C GLU A 160 -4.16 5.27 -6.54
N ILE A 161 -3.61 5.04 -5.34
CA ILE A 161 -3.03 6.09 -4.50
C ILE A 161 -1.59 5.74 -4.12
N ASP A 162 -0.65 6.61 -4.52
CA ASP A 162 0.71 6.62 -3.99
C ASP A 162 0.70 7.25 -2.59
N TYR A 163 0.60 6.42 -1.55
CA TYR A 163 0.50 6.89 -0.16
C TYR A 163 1.70 7.74 0.25
N GLU A 164 2.90 7.44 -0.23
CA GLU A 164 4.10 8.16 0.16
C GLU A 164 4.12 9.56 -0.45
N ALA A 165 3.77 9.70 -1.73
CA ALA A 165 3.56 11.00 -2.36
C ALA A 165 2.43 11.77 -1.69
N PHE A 166 1.28 11.12 -1.47
CA PHE A 166 0.09 11.73 -0.89
C PHE A 166 0.35 12.32 0.50
N PHE A 167 0.96 11.55 1.41
CA PHE A 167 1.24 12.05 2.76
C PHE A 167 2.40 13.06 2.79
N ARG A 168 3.38 12.96 1.89
CA ARG A 168 4.46 13.95 1.75
C ARG A 168 3.91 15.31 1.33
N GLU A 169 2.98 15.36 0.38
CA GLU A 169 2.31 16.60 -0.03
C GLU A 169 1.49 17.21 1.10
N LEU A 170 0.74 16.40 1.84
CA LEU A 170 -0.02 16.82 3.03
C LEU A 170 0.85 17.44 4.14
N VAL A 171 2.10 17.00 4.28
CA VAL A 171 3.05 17.56 5.28
C VAL A 171 3.79 18.79 4.75
N ALA A 172 3.96 18.89 3.42
CA ALA A 172 4.64 19.99 2.76
C ALA A 172 3.80 21.28 2.69
N GLU A 173 2.47 21.21 2.79
CA GLU A 173 1.56 22.37 2.87
C GLU A 173 1.56 23.05 4.27
N LYS A 174 2.74 23.38 4.81
CA LYS A 174 2.89 24.26 5.97
C LYS A 174 3.30 25.67 5.60
#